data_AF-A0A6P6L810-F1
#
_entry.id   AF-A0A6P6L810-F1
#
_cell.length_a   1.000
_cell.length_b   1.000
_cell.length_c   1.000
_cell.angle_alpha   90.00
_cell.angle_beta   90.00
_cell.angle_gamma   90.00
#
_symmetry.space_group_name_H-M   'P 1'
#
loop_
_entity.id
_entity.type
_entity.pdbx_description
1 polymer ?
#
loop_
_entity_poly.entity_id
_entity_poly.type
_entity_poly.pdbx_seq_one_letter_code
_entity_poly.pdbx_strand_id
1 'polypeptide(L)'
;MPDDRCPQFEIPEPLLIPVGIKTPIQFQGKNLDKYLGSTFQIGTELMKQVGEVTVVADESKYRFEGYKFEYDKEPEVNVTFYIEDKSMDRKIDSTLRVVLYNCSVRREDCSLCKNADQKYNCVWCGTTKSCIHRDLCTQEEGQCPPPTITDVVPQEGPIKGQISGTTKGSNSGIKRGIIKRITAGEVPCSHSPKRYSFSRYCMRF
;
A
#
# COMPACT_ATOMS: atom_id res chain seq x y z
N MET A 1 17.10 30.36 5.98
CA MET A 1 16.42 29.77 7.15
C MET A 1 14.92 29.93 6.91
N PRO A 2 14.09 28.89 7.14
CA PRO A 2 12.64 29.09 7.20
C PRO A 2 12.36 30.10 8.33
N ASP A 3 11.53 31.10 8.08
CA ASP A 3 11.09 32.03 9.13
C ASP A 3 10.04 31.27 9.96
N ASP A 4 10.37 30.91 11.20
CA ASP A 4 9.50 30.17 12.15
C ASP A 4 8.19 30.90 12.47
N ARG A 5 7.95 32.07 11.86
CA ARG A 5 6.75 32.90 11.98
C ARG A 5 5.80 32.78 10.80
N CYS A 6 6.13 31.98 9.78
CA CYS A 6 5.24 31.78 8.64
C CYS A 6 4.03 30.91 9.04
N PRO A 7 2.82 31.28 8.57
CA PRO A 7 1.62 30.45 8.69
C PRO A 7 1.83 29.09 8.00
N GLN A 8 1.68 27.99 8.73
CA GLN A 8 1.94 26.65 8.20
C GLN A 8 1.05 25.58 8.83
N PHE A 9 0.72 24.54 8.06
CA PHE A 9 0.13 23.30 8.56
C PHE A 9 1.12 22.13 8.52
N GLU A 10 1.17 21.35 9.60
CA GLU A 10 2.16 20.29 9.79
C GLU A 10 1.63 19.11 10.62
N ILE A 11 2.43 18.03 10.70
CA ILE A 11 2.19 16.85 11.53
C ILE A 11 0.83 16.18 11.22
N PRO A 12 0.66 15.59 10.01
CA PRO A 12 -0.55 14.85 9.69
C PRO A 12 -0.60 13.51 10.44
N GLU A 13 -1.78 13.18 10.96
CA GLU A 13 -2.08 11.90 11.60
C GLU A 13 -3.39 11.34 11.04
N PRO A 14 -3.40 10.11 10.49
CA PRO A 14 -2.28 9.17 10.35
C PRO A 14 -1.35 9.52 9.16
N LEU A 15 -0.11 9.01 9.21
CA LEU A 15 0.87 9.13 8.11
C LEU A 15 0.66 8.09 6.98
N LEU A 16 -0.11 7.04 7.23
CA LEU A 16 -0.39 5.96 6.30
C LEU A 16 -1.90 5.85 6.10
N ILE A 17 -2.35 5.95 4.85
CA ILE A 17 -3.79 5.95 4.51
C ILE A 17 -4.10 4.81 3.54
N PRO A 18 -5.00 3.88 3.90
CA PRO A 18 -5.42 2.81 3.01
C PRO A 18 -6.34 3.32 1.89
N VAL A 19 -6.06 2.88 0.67
CA VAL A 19 -6.89 3.14 -0.51
C VAL A 19 -8.28 2.52 -0.36
N GLY A 20 -9.30 3.23 -0.85
CA GLY A 20 -10.69 2.77 -0.80
C GLY A 20 -11.40 3.00 0.53
N ILE A 21 -10.72 3.51 1.57
CA ILE A 21 -11.30 3.85 2.86
C ILE A 21 -11.21 5.37 3.07
N LYS A 22 -12.32 5.98 3.46
CA LYS A 22 -12.35 7.40 3.85
C LYS A 22 -11.73 7.52 5.25
N THR A 23 -10.45 7.90 5.30
CA THR A 23 -9.67 7.99 6.54
C THR A 23 -9.56 9.45 7.00
N PRO A 24 -10.08 9.81 8.19
CA PRO A 24 -9.92 11.15 8.72
C PRO A 24 -8.45 11.47 9.00
N ILE A 25 -8.04 12.71 8.69
CA ILE A 25 -6.69 13.21 8.93
C ILE A 25 -6.77 14.39 9.87
N GLN A 26 -6.00 14.35 10.95
CA GLN A 26 -5.81 15.48 11.86
C GLN A 26 -4.42 16.07 11.64
N PHE A 27 -4.28 17.38 11.82
CA PHE A 27 -3.01 18.08 11.65
C PHE A 27 -2.98 19.36 12.48
N GLN A 28 -1.79 19.92 12.66
CA GLN A 28 -1.55 21.11 13.47
C GLN A 28 -1.37 22.34 12.61
N GLY A 29 -1.92 23.46 13.06
CA GLY A 29 -1.69 24.78 12.49
C GLY A 29 -0.70 25.59 13.35
N LYS A 30 0.23 26.29 12.70
CA LYS A 30 1.19 27.19 13.33
C LYS A 30 1.09 28.60 12.74
N ASN A 31 1.22 29.61 13.60
CA ASN A 31 1.22 31.03 13.23
C ASN A 31 0.01 31.46 12.38
N LEU A 32 -1.17 30.94 12.72
CA LEU A 32 -2.42 31.17 11.98
C LEU A 32 -3.23 32.37 12.49
N ASP A 33 -2.65 33.25 13.33
CA ASP A 33 -3.38 34.38 13.93
C ASP A 33 -4.05 35.30 12.89
N LYS A 34 -3.42 35.44 11.71
CA LYS A 34 -3.96 36.23 10.59
C LYS A 34 -5.17 35.59 9.89
N TYR A 35 -5.44 34.32 10.19
CA TYR A 35 -6.50 33.50 9.61
C TYR A 35 -7.55 33.09 10.65
N LEU A 36 -7.61 33.79 11.79
CA LEU A 36 -8.66 33.59 12.79
C LEU A 36 -10.03 33.84 12.15
N GLY A 37 -10.92 32.83 12.22
CA GLY A 37 -12.24 32.87 11.58
C GLY A 37 -12.26 32.53 10.09
N SER A 38 -11.11 32.28 9.47
CA SER A 38 -11.05 31.76 8.09
C SER A 38 -11.62 30.34 8.01
N THR A 39 -12.08 29.98 6.82
CA THR A 39 -12.48 28.60 6.50
C THR A 39 -11.51 28.02 5.49
N PHE A 40 -11.08 26.78 5.73
CA PHE A 40 -10.03 26.16 4.92
C PHE A 40 -10.56 25.00 4.08
N GLN A 41 -9.94 24.81 2.92
CA GLN A 41 -10.06 23.64 2.07
C GLN A 41 -8.74 22.89 1.99
N ILE A 42 -8.83 21.58 1.79
CA ILE A 42 -7.69 20.69 1.66
C ILE A 42 -7.77 19.92 0.34
N GLY A 43 -6.66 19.80 -0.37
CA GLY A 43 -6.61 19.06 -1.63
C GLY A 43 -5.24 18.46 -1.89
N THR A 44 -5.16 17.65 -2.94
CA THR A 44 -3.93 17.04 -3.43
C THR A 44 -4.10 16.58 -4.89
N GLU A 45 -3.02 16.24 -5.58
CA GLU A 45 -3.02 15.83 -6.99
C GLU A 45 -3.86 14.58 -7.30
N LEU A 46 -4.15 13.74 -6.30
CA LEU A 46 -4.97 12.53 -6.45
C LEU A 46 -6.45 12.73 -6.06
N MET A 47 -6.84 13.94 -5.66
CA MET A 47 -8.23 14.29 -5.33
C MET A 47 -8.90 14.95 -6.54
N LYS A 48 -10.12 14.50 -6.87
CA LYS A 48 -10.94 15.14 -7.93
C LYS A 48 -11.62 16.43 -7.46
N GLN A 49 -11.83 16.55 -6.16
CA GLN A 49 -12.47 17.69 -5.50
C GLN A 49 -11.77 17.97 -4.18
N VAL A 50 -11.74 19.24 -3.78
CA VAL A 50 -11.20 19.65 -2.48
C VAL A 50 -12.14 19.21 -1.35
N GLY A 51 -11.56 18.97 -0.18
CA GLY A 51 -12.25 18.66 1.06
C GLY A 51 -12.40 19.89 1.95
N GLU A 52 -13.34 19.84 2.90
CA GLU A 52 -13.47 20.86 3.94
C GLU A 52 -12.62 20.51 5.15
N VAL A 53 -12.03 21.54 5.77
CA VAL A 53 -11.27 21.42 7.00
C VAL A 53 -12.07 22.03 8.15
N THR A 54 -12.18 21.30 9.25
CA THR A 54 -12.83 21.73 10.48
C THR A 54 -11.80 21.99 11.58
N VAL A 55 -12.09 22.95 12.47
CA VAL A 55 -11.26 23.24 13.64
C VAL A 55 -11.67 22.31 14.77
N VAL A 56 -10.70 21.71 15.46
CA VAL A 56 -10.89 20.85 16.63
C VAL A 56 -10.69 21.68 17.90
N ALA A 57 -11.33 21.27 19.00
CA ALA A 57 -11.55 21.98 20.27
C ALA A 57 -10.40 22.80 20.92
N ASP A 58 -9.16 22.70 20.44
CA ASP A 58 -7.97 23.39 20.98
C ASP A 58 -7.49 24.55 20.06
N GLU A 59 -8.27 24.93 19.04
CA GLU A 59 -8.02 25.98 18.02
C GLU A 59 -6.69 25.89 17.23
N SER A 60 -5.79 24.98 17.61
CA SER A 60 -4.50 24.69 16.98
C SER A 60 -4.50 23.41 16.16
N LYS A 61 -5.56 22.58 16.32
CA LYS A 61 -5.75 21.31 15.62
C LYS A 61 -6.87 21.41 14.62
N TYR A 62 -6.63 20.85 13.46
CA TYR A 62 -7.52 20.86 12.31
C TYR A 62 -7.79 19.43 11.87
N ARG A 63 -8.95 19.21 11.26
CA ARG A 63 -9.40 17.90 10.83
C ARG A 63 -9.99 17.95 9.44
N PHE A 64 -9.59 16.97 8.64
CA PHE A 64 -10.20 16.61 7.38
C PHE A 64 -10.92 15.27 7.54
N GLU A 65 -12.18 15.18 7.14
CA GLU A 65 -12.95 13.91 7.25
C GLU A 65 -12.45 12.79 6.32
N GLY A 66 -11.47 13.10 5.45
CA GLY A 66 -10.84 12.13 4.57
C GLY A 66 -11.43 12.11 3.16
N TYR A 67 -10.69 11.46 2.27
CA TYR A 67 -11.07 11.25 0.87
C TYR A 67 -10.93 9.77 0.53
N LYS A 68 -11.84 9.24 -0.29
CA LYS A 68 -11.73 7.88 -0.81
C LYS A 68 -10.84 7.89 -2.04
N PHE A 69 -9.55 7.62 -1.85
CA PHE A 69 -8.58 7.54 -2.95
C PHE A 69 -8.79 6.32 -3.83
N GLU A 70 -8.46 6.44 -5.11
CA GLU A 70 -8.50 5.39 -6.12
C GLU A 70 -7.25 5.46 -6.99
N TYR A 71 -6.38 4.44 -6.93
CA TYR A 71 -5.24 4.23 -7.83
C TYR A 71 -4.77 2.77 -7.74
N ASP A 72 -4.07 2.28 -8.77
CA ASP A 72 -3.69 0.86 -8.91
C ASP A 72 -2.27 0.62 -9.45
N LYS A 73 -1.47 1.69 -9.62
CA LYS A 73 -0.15 1.61 -10.28
C LYS A 73 0.97 1.08 -9.39
N GLU A 74 1.03 1.51 -8.14
CA GLU A 74 2.10 1.17 -7.19
C GLU A 74 1.52 0.75 -5.83
N PRO A 75 2.24 -0.01 -5.00
CA PRO A 75 1.75 -0.33 -3.65
C PRO A 75 1.67 0.91 -2.75
N GLU A 76 2.63 1.82 -2.87
CA GLU A 76 2.75 3.04 -2.05
C GLU A 76 2.94 4.25 -2.94
N VAL A 77 2.27 5.35 -2.62
CA VAL A 77 2.46 6.65 -3.26
C VAL A 77 2.54 7.72 -2.18
N ASN A 78 3.60 8.54 -2.23
CA ASN A 78 3.71 9.72 -1.36
C ASN A 78 2.84 10.84 -1.92
N VAL A 79 2.05 11.45 -1.05
CA VAL A 79 1.08 12.49 -1.41
C VAL A 79 1.28 13.67 -0.47
N THR A 80 1.27 14.88 -1.03
CA THR A 80 1.35 16.11 -0.25
C THR A 80 0.01 16.85 -0.34
N PHE A 81 -0.59 17.14 0.81
CA PHE A 81 -1.80 17.95 0.86
C PHE A 81 -1.44 19.44 0.87
N TYR A 82 -2.16 20.22 0.08
CA TYR A 82 -2.17 21.68 0.20
C TYR A 82 -3.41 22.12 0.97
N ILE A 83 -3.31 23.25 1.66
CA ILE A 83 -4.42 23.91 2.33
C ILE A 83 -4.61 25.29 1.75
N GLU A 84 -5.86 25.67 1.56
CA GLU A 84 -6.27 26.91 0.93
C GLU A 84 -7.33 27.61 1.77
N ASP A 85 -7.20 28.93 1.93
CA ASP A 85 -8.24 29.76 2.52
C ASP A 85 -9.35 30.01 1.48
N LYS A 86 -10.57 29.54 1.78
CA LYS A 86 -11.75 29.69 0.91
C LYS A 86 -12.09 31.14 0.59
N SER A 87 -11.81 32.05 1.52
CA SER A 87 -12.19 33.47 1.40
C SER A 87 -11.19 34.27 0.56
N MET A 88 -9.90 33.92 0.66
CA MET A 88 -8.82 34.64 0.00
C MET A 88 -8.31 33.95 -1.28
N ASP A 89 -8.73 32.72 -1.55
CA ASP A 89 -8.24 31.88 -2.66
C ASP A 89 -6.70 31.80 -2.66
N ARG A 90 -6.15 31.57 -1.47
CA ARG A 90 -4.70 31.55 -1.21
C ARG A 90 -4.28 30.27 -0.53
N LYS A 91 -3.28 29.61 -1.11
CA LYS A 91 -2.60 28.47 -0.51
C LYS A 91 -1.72 28.91 0.65
N ILE A 92 -1.79 28.14 1.74
CA ILE A 92 -0.96 28.29 2.93
C ILE A 92 0.08 27.18 2.90
N ASP A 93 1.29 27.48 3.40
CA ASP A 93 2.37 26.51 3.43
C ASP A 93 1.95 25.26 4.23
N SER A 94 2.27 24.10 3.67
CA SER A 94 1.85 22.81 4.22
C SER A 94 2.96 21.79 4.03
N THR A 95 3.28 21.09 5.12
CA THR A 95 4.17 19.92 5.11
C THR A 95 3.39 18.64 5.39
N LEU A 96 2.10 18.64 5.07
CA LEU A 96 1.19 17.51 5.25
C LEU A 96 1.47 16.43 4.21
N ARG A 97 2.51 15.62 4.47
CA ARG A 97 2.91 14.49 3.63
C ARG A 97 2.43 13.19 4.25
N VAL A 98 1.75 12.38 3.44
CA VAL A 98 1.28 11.05 3.84
C VAL A 98 1.68 10.03 2.78
N VAL A 99 1.66 8.76 3.16
CA VAL A 99 1.78 7.63 2.25
C VAL A 99 0.38 7.05 2.03
N LEU A 100 -0.09 7.07 0.79
CA LEU A 100 -1.22 6.24 0.42
C LEU A 100 -0.73 4.83 0.13
N TYR A 101 -1.54 3.84 0.49
CA TYR A 101 -1.19 2.45 0.27
C TYR A 101 -2.34 1.59 -0.24
N ASN A 102 -2.06 0.74 -1.24
CA ASN A 102 -3.00 -0.18 -1.84
C ASN A 102 -2.60 -1.65 -1.62
N CYS A 103 -3.42 -2.40 -0.87
CA CYS A 103 -3.22 -3.84 -0.62
C CYS A 103 -3.25 -4.68 -1.90
N SER A 104 -4.01 -4.28 -2.91
CA SER A 104 -4.25 -5.09 -4.11
C SER A 104 -3.08 -5.10 -5.08
N VAL A 105 -2.19 -4.10 -5.00
CA VAL A 105 -1.11 -3.92 -5.98
C VAL A 105 0.08 -4.82 -5.62
N ARG A 106 0.55 -5.61 -6.60
CA ARG A 106 1.65 -6.60 -6.46
C ARG A 106 1.36 -7.71 -5.43
N ARG A 107 0.08 -8.03 -5.19
CA ARG A 107 -0.36 -9.06 -4.23
C ARG A 107 -1.50 -9.90 -4.81
N GLU A 108 -1.21 -10.53 -5.94
CA GLU A 108 -2.17 -11.27 -6.76
C GLU A 108 -2.63 -12.58 -6.12
N ASP A 109 -1.89 -13.11 -5.14
CA ASP A 109 -2.22 -14.36 -4.46
C ASP A 109 -2.21 -14.25 -2.93
N CYS A 110 -2.86 -15.22 -2.27
CA CYS A 110 -3.01 -15.25 -0.82
C CYS A 110 -1.66 -15.25 -0.11
N SER A 111 -0.68 -15.97 -0.65
CA SER A 111 0.64 -16.06 -0.03
C SER A 111 1.40 -14.74 -0.05
N LEU A 112 1.31 -13.98 -1.16
CA LEU A 112 1.85 -12.62 -1.25
C LEU A 112 1.12 -11.68 -0.30
N CYS A 113 -0.21 -11.79 -0.24
CA CYS A 113 -1.02 -10.95 0.63
C CYS A 113 -0.68 -11.15 2.11
N LYS A 114 -0.59 -12.42 2.55
CA LYS A 114 -0.23 -12.79 3.92
C LYS A 114 1.24 -12.47 4.26
N ASN A 115 2.08 -12.25 3.25
CA ASN A 115 3.47 -11.79 3.43
C ASN A 115 3.59 -10.25 3.46
N ALA A 116 2.49 -9.51 3.26
CA ALA A 116 2.52 -8.07 3.42
C ALA A 116 2.93 -7.68 4.85
N ASP A 117 3.63 -6.55 4.97
CA ASP A 117 3.95 -5.98 6.28
C ASP A 117 2.66 -5.71 7.07
N GLN A 118 2.66 -6.10 8.33
CA GLN A 118 1.50 -5.99 9.23
C GLN A 118 1.03 -4.54 9.38
N LYS A 119 1.91 -3.54 9.21
CA LYS A 119 1.55 -2.11 9.30
C LYS A 119 0.49 -1.69 8.27
N TYR A 120 0.36 -2.42 7.17
CA TYR A 120 -0.64 -2.14 6.13
C TYR A 120 -2.00 -2.80 6.40
N ASN A 121 -2.07 -3.70 7.38
CA ASN A 121 -3.30 -4.41 7.77
C ASN A 121 -4.04 -5.06 6.58
N CYS A 122 -3.29 -5.59 5.62
CA CYS A 122 -3.84 -6.31 4.47
C CYS A 122 -4.22 -7.73 4.83
N VAL A 123 -5.31 -8.19 4.24
CA VAL A 123 -5.85 -9.53 4.43
C VAL A 123 -6.30 -10.10 3.09
N TRP A 124 -6.15 -11.42 2.95
CA TRP A 124 -6.74 -12.12 1.81
C TRP A 124 -8.22 -12.34 2.10
N CYS A 125 -9.07 -11.70 1.30
CA CYS A 125 -10.50 -11.75 1.51
C CYS A 125 -11.14 -12.92 0.75
N GLY A 126 -11.84 -13.79 1.47
CA GLY A 126 -12.42 -15.01 0.90
C GLY A 126 -13.57 -14.75 -0.05
N THR A 127 -14.31 -13.65 0.14
CA THR A 127 -15.45 -13.25 -0.71
C THR A 127 -15.01 -12.74 -2.06
N THR A 128 -14.00 -11.86 -2.11
CA THR A 128 -13.48 -11.27 -3.35
C THR A 128 -12.32 -12.05 -3.95
N LYS A 129 -11.75 -13.01 -3.22
CA LYS A 129 -10.54 -13.75 -3.58
C LYS A 129 -9.39 -12.81 -3.99
N SER A 130 -9.20 -11.76 -3.20
CA SER A 130 -8.20 -10.72 -3.45
C SER A 130 -7.58 -10.19 -2.15
N CYS A 131 -6.43 -9.53 -2.28
CA CYS A 131 -5.76 -8.86 -1.16
C CYS A 131 -6.31 -7.45 -0.95
N ILE A 132 -7.04 -7.22 0.14
CA ILE A 132 -7.62 -5.90 0.45
C ILE A 132 -7.33 -5.51 1.90
N HIS A 133 -7.57 -4.26 2.25
CA HIS A 133 -7.45 -3.82 3.64
C HIS A 133 -8.49 -4.54 4.51
N ARG A 134 -8.13 -4.89 5.75
CA ARG A 134 -9.00 -5.60 6.70
C ARG A 134 -10.40 -5.02 6.79
N ASP A 135 -10.51 -3.70 6.95
CA ASP A 135 -11.80 -3.01 7.12
C ASP A 135 -12.72 -3.08 5.87
N LEU A 136 -12.17 -3.45 4.71
CA LEU A 136 -12.94 -3.66 3.47
C LEU A 136 -13.37 -5.13 3.30
N CYS A 137 -12.90 -6.04 4.15
CA CYS A 137 -13.17 -7.47 4.03
C CYS A 137 -14.21 -7.94 5.04
N THR A 138 -15.31 -8.51 4.53
CA THR A 138 -16.35 -9.12 5.39
C THR A 138 -15.90 -10.46 5.99
N GLN A 139 -15.15 -11.26 5.21
CA GLN A 139 -14.73 -12.60 5.63
C GLN A 139 -13.29 -12.87 5.19
N GLU A 140 -12.37 -12.80 6.16
CA GLU A 140 -10.97 -13.14 5.96
C GLU A 140 -10.79 -14.65 5.74
N GLU A 141 -9.95 -15.03 4.79
CA GLU A 141 -9.54 -16.42 4.65
C GLU A 141 -8.34 -16.69 5.58
N GLY A 142 -8.54 -17.58 6.56
CA GLY A 142 -7.51 -17.89 7.56
C GLY A 142 -6.29 -18.58 6.97
N GLN A 143 -6.51 -19.48 6.00
CA GLN A 143 -5.47 -20.30 5.39
C GLN A 143 -5.47 -20.15 3.87
N CYS A 144 -4.28 -20.00 3.29
CA CYS A 144 -4.15 -19.94 1.84
C CYS A 144 -4.44 -21.30 1.20
N PRO A 145 -5.03 -21.32 -0.01
CA PRO A 145 -5.23 -22.54 -0.76
C PRO A 145 -3.88 -23.19 -1.12
N PRO A 146 -3.87 -24.49 -1.47
CA PRO A 146 -2.68 -25.19 -1.89
C PRO A 146 -1.94 -24.49 -3.05
N PRO A 147 -0.60 -24.61 -3.11
CA PRO A 147 0.19 -24.01 -4.18
C PRO A 147 -0.13 -24.65 -5.53
N THR A 148 -0.18 -23.83 -6.58
CA THR A 148 -0.44 -24.30 -7.95
C THR A 148 0.71 -23.86 -8.86
N ILE A 149 1.29 -24.82 -9.59
CA ILE A 149 2.30 -24.53 -10.62
C ILE A 149 1.54 -24.07 -11.86
N THR A 150 1.92 -22.92 -12.40
CA THR A 150 1.30 -22.33 -13.59
C THR A 150 2.24 -22.27 -14.78
N ASP A 151 3.55 -22.37 -14.56
CA ASP A 151 4.54 -22.34 -15.63
C ASP A 151 5.84 -23.02 -15.18
N VAL A 152 6.54 -23.67 -16.12
CA VAL A 152 7.84 -24.31 -15.89
C VAL A 152 8.73 -23.99 -17.09
N VAL A 153 9.89 -23.39 -16.82
CA VAL A 153 10.83 -22.97 -17.86
C VAL A 153 12.23 -23.49 -17.54
N PRO A 154 12.90 -24.19 -18.47
CA PRO A 154 12.43 -24.58 -19.80
C PRO A 154 11.47 -25.79 -19.73
N GLN A 155 10.63 -25.94 -20.76
CA GLN A 155 9.71 -27.08 -20.87
C GLN A 155 10.41 -28.38 -21.28
N GLU A 156 11.53 -28.25 -21.98
CA GLU A 156 12.33 -29.37 -22.47
C GLU A 156 13.75 -29.31 -21.88
N GLY A 157 14.39 -30.47 -21.78
CA GLY A 157 15.76 -30.57 -21.28
C GLY A 157 16.46 -31.85 -21.70
N PRO A 158 17.80 -31.93 -21.53
CA PRO A 158 18.57 -33.12 -21.85
C PRO A 158 18.19 -34.30 -20.96
N ILE A 159 18.14 -35.51 -21.53
CA ILE A 159 17.84 -36.77 -20.79
C ILE A 159 18.84 -36.99 -19.65
N LYS A 160 20.09 -36.54 -19.80
CA LYS A 160 21.15 -36.64 -18.78
C LYS A 160 20.96 -35.68 -17.59
N GLY A 161 19.93 -34.83 -17.60
CA GLY A 161 19.65 -33.87 -16.54
C GLY A 161 20.56 -32.64 -16.58
N GLN A 162 20.90 -32.10 -15.40
CA GLN A 162 21.74 -30.90 -15.21
C GLN A 162 21.18 -29.61 -15.85
N ILE A 163 19.86 -29.49 -15.93
CA ILE A 163 19.19 -28.28 -16.38
C ILE A 163 18.66 -27.46 -15.19
N SER A 164 18.84 -26.14 -15.26
CA SER A 164 18.23 -25.24 -14.28
C SER A 164 16.83 -24.87 -14.73
N GLY A 165 15.83 -25.44 -14.07
CA GLY A 165 14.42 -25.09 -14.26
C GLY A 165 13.97 -23.98 -13.31
N THR A 166 13.07 -23.14 -13.80
CA THR A 166 12.31 -22.15 -13.04
C THR A 166 10.86 -22.58 -13.06
N THR A 167 10.35 -23.04 -11.91
CA THR A 167 8.93 -23.23 -11.71
C THR A 167 8.34 -21.91 -11.23
N LYS A 168 7.20 -21.55 -11.81
CA LYS A 168 6.43 -20.39 -11.37
C LYS A 168 5.03 -20.88 -10.99
N GLY A 169 4.51 -20.34 -9.90
CA GLY A 169 3.25 -20.78 -9.33
C GLY A 169 2.61 -19.68 -8.49
N SER A 170 1.39 -19.95 -8.03
CA SER A 170 0.65 -19.13 -7.08
C SER A 170 0.56 -19.86 -5.73
N ASN A 171 0.43 -19.10 -4.65
CA ASN A 171 0.25 -19.65 -3.29
C ASN A 171 1.39 -20.57 -2.81
N SER A 172 2.59 -20.44 -3.38
CA SER A 172 3.78 -21.27 -3.10
C SER A 172 4.48 -21.02 -1.75
N GLY A 173 3.75 -20.46 -0.76
CA GLY A 173 4.03 -20.60 0.67
C GLY A 173 5.34 -19.98 1.18
N ILE A 174 5.29 -18.67 1.44
CA ILE A 174 5.77 -17.83 2.57
C ILE A 174 7.10 -18.12 3.32
N LYS A 175 7.69 -19.33 3.34
CA LYS A 175 9.02 -19.56 3.94
C LYS A 175 9.83 -20.61 3.18
N ARG A 176 11.11 -20.30 2.95
CA ARG A 176 12.12 -21.16 2.31
C ARG A 176 12.17 -22.61 2.82
N GLY A 177 11.73 -22.86 4.06
CA GLY A 177 11.77 -24.18 4.70
C GLY A 177 10.59 -25.12 4.46
N ILE A 178 9.54 -24.71 3.73
CA ILE A 178 8.36 -25.57 3.49
C ILE A 178 8.56 -26.49 2.27
N ILE A 179 9.50 -26.17 1.37
CA ILE A 179 9.79 -27.00 0.19
C ILE A 179 10.58 -28.23 0.64
N LYS A 180 9.86 -29.33 0.91
CA LYS A 180 10.46 -30.60 1.35
C LYS A 180 11.05 -31.42 0.20
N ARG A 181 10.44 -31.38 -0.98
CA ARG A 181 10.85 -32.19 -2.15
C ARG A 181 10.40 -31.53 -3.44
N ILE A 182 11.26 -31.54 -4.46
CA ILE A 182 10.92 -31.18 -5.84
C ILE A 182 11.27 -32.40 -6.71
N THR A 183 10.35 -32.81 -7.58
CA THR A 183 10.57 -33.89 -8.54
C THR A 183 10.07 -33.47 -9.92
N ALA A 184 10.78 -33.91 -10.97
CA ALA A 184 10.33 -33.84 -12.36
C ALA A 184 10.03 -35.27 -12.82
N GLY A 185 8.75 -35.66 -12.79
CA GLY A 185 8.38 -37.07 -12.86
C GLY A 185 8.95 -37.83 -11.65
N GLU A 186 9.76 -38.85 -11.91
CA GLU A 186 10.45 -39.65 -10.88
C GLU A 186 11.85 -39.12 -10.52
N VAL A 187 12.35 -38.11 -11.24
CA VAL A 187 13.71 -37.58 -11.02
C VAL A 187 13.69 -36.55 -9.90
N PRO A 188 14.46 -36.74 -8.81
CA PRO A 188 14.58 -35.75 -7.74
C PRO A 188 15.36 -34.52 -8.22
N CYS A 189 14.83 -33.34 -7.93
CA CYS A 189 15.47 -32.06 -8.22
C CYS A 189 15.93 -31.39 -6.92
N SER A 190 17.12 -30.76 -6.95
CA SER A 190 17.59 -29.92 -5.85
C SER A 190 17.15 -28.47 -6.07
N HIS A 191 16.60 -27.85 -5.02
CA HIS A 191 16.24 -26.45 -5.04
C HIS A 191 17.45 -25.57 -4.72
N SER A 192 17.64 -24.45 -5.44
CA SER A 192 18.68 -23.46 -5.13
C SER A 192 18.10 -22.33 -4.26
N PRO A 193 18.45 -22.24 -2.96
CA PRO A 193 17.82 -21.28 -2.04
C PRO A 193 18.08 -19.81 -2.40
N LYS A 194 19.17 -19.53 -3.11
CA LYS A 194 19.55 -18.18 -3.54
C LYS A 194 18.68 -17.64 -4.69
N ARG A 195 17.94 -18.50 -5.39
CA ARG A 195 17.10 -18.15 -6.55
C ARG A 195 15.60 -18.20 -6.27
N TYR A 196 15.21 -18.43 -5.00
CA TYR A 196 13.82 -18.41 -4.59
C TYR A 196 13.31 -16.97 -4.41
N SER A 197 12.27 -16.62 -5.18
CA SER A 197 11.57 -15.35 -5.06
C SER A 197 10.07 -15.62 -4.91
N PHE A 198 9.41 -14.87 -4.02
CA PHE A 198 7.96 -14.86 -3.89
C PHE A 198 7.36 -14.17 -5.13
N SER A 199 6.31 -14.76 -5.69
CA SER A 199 5.62 -14.42 -6.96
C SER A 199 6.20 -13.28 -7.81
N ARG A 200 6.85 -13.69 -8.90
CA ARG A 200 7.21 -12.99 -10.16
C ARG A 200 7.21 -11.45 -10.16
N TYR A 201 8.41 -10.90 -10.04
CA TYR A 201 9.02 -10.15 -11.15
C TYR A 201 10.48 -10.58 -11.29
N CYS A 202 10.81 -11.34 -12.33
CA CYS A 202 12.20 -11.52 -12.74
C CYS A 202 12.49 -10.40 -13.73
N MET A 203 12.90 -9.22 -13.24
CA MET A 203 13.50 -8.23 -14.13
C MET A 203 14.87 -8.75 -14.55
N ARG A 204 14.99 -9.08 -15.84
CA ARG A 204 16.28 -9.32 -16.49
C ARG A 204 17.03 -7.98 -16.59
N PHE A 205 18.31 -7.99 -16.22
CA PHE A 205 19.32 -7.09 -16.79
C PHE A 205 20.03 -7.82 -17.92
#